data_AF-A0A0L7KTD5-F1
#
_entry.id   AF-A0A0L7KTD5-F1
#
_cell.length_a   1.000
_cell.length_b   1.000
_cell.length_c   1.000
_cell.angle_alpha   90.00
_cell.angle_beta   90.00
_cell.angle_gamma   90.00
#
_symmetry.space_group_name_H-M   'P 1'
#
loop_
_entity.id
_entity.type
_entity.pdbx_description
1 polymer ?
#
loop_
_entity_poly.entity_id
_entity_poly.type
_entity_poly.pdbx_seq_one_letter_code
_entity_poly.pdbx_strand_id
1 'polypeptide(L)'
;MDITPLFKACIKTVKTRNKAFGIQSPGNDDKQRILRTRPKTAFMITAKDITLQITRLRDFLLEHREGYLSFFNGTSGTGKQTMTEDERDQIDTGAQRIINTCSHLVREFRNDNRKVSASAQMREYMDAVIDLIEMYLKSVCKIHSELKAIRVKRDLDVKKLSRLEMPQIKSNIPNPFITDKVDDKETEEEPDTAKTKMDLSDNEVAVVSDETEQLSAEELQMFESENNQLFNELNNMTEEVKQIESKDLGYAFNSGDEPFQFNITAQHQECQAHYEKLGDAITDYVYHLLETQVLMTKLPIPKGAMDGSFIFVSKDYEKKNSLVILVHGSGAVRAGQWARSLIINENLDMGTQIPYIKKALAKDYGVMVLNTNENYLPNGKKIKHSSTAEEHALYVWDTYVSKTKAENIAIIAHSYGGVVTVTLADKMKKDFGKRVKAIAFTDSVHGYSNTKIADSLKQISRNWISSTSPLDTPMKTPDFDVPRVSAGTIVF
;
A
#
# COMPACT_ATOMS: atom_id res chain seq x y z
N MET A 1 29.45 -28.14 -8.19
CA MET A 1 30.80 -28.73 -8.30
C MET A 1 31.80 -27.65 -7.93
N ASP A 2 32.69 -27.94 -6.98
CA ASP A 2 33.81 -27.07 -6.65
C ASP A 2 34.73 -26.93 -7.88
N ILE A 3 35.01 -25.70 -8.31
CA ILE A 3 35.86 -25.38 -9.47
C ILE A 3 37.12 -24.61 -9.06
N THR A 4 37.39 -24.55 -7.76
CA THR A 4 38.52 -23.80 -7.20
C THR A 4 39.87 -24.34 -7.73
N PRO A 5 40.90 -23.48 -7.80
CA PRO A 5 42.24 -23.89 -8.19
C PRO A 5 42.79 -25.02 -7.32
N LEU A 6 42.49 -24.99 -6.02
CA LEU A 6 42.87 -26.01 -5.04
C LEU A 6 42.26 -27.37 -5.39
N PHE A 7 40.96 -27.41 -5.69
CA PHE A 7 40.28 -28.63 -6.10
C PHE A 7 40.83 -29.18 -7.42
N LYS A 8 41.09 -28.31 -8.41
CA LYS A 8 41.73 -28.70 -9.68
C LYS A 8 43.14 -29.26 -9.48
N ALA A 9 43.92 -28.69 -8.56
CA ALA A 9 45.25 -29.18 -8.19
C ALA A 9 45.15 -30.56 -7.52
N CYS A 10 44.23 -30.75 -6.59
CA CYS A 10 43.98 -32.04 -5.93
C CYS A 10 43.60 -33.13 -6.95
N ILE A 11 42.70 -32.83 -7.90
CA ILE A 11 42.34 -33.75 -8.98
C ILE A 11 43.56 -34.11 -9.84
N LYS A 12 44.42 -33.14 -10.18
CA LYS A 12 45.65 -33.42 -10.95
C LYS A 12 46.57 -34.35 -10.17
N THR A 13 46.79 -34.12 -8.87
CA THR A 13 47.61 -34.98 -8.02
C THR A 13 47.06 -36.40 -7.95
N VAL A 14 45.74 -36.56 -7.77
CA VAL A 14 45.08 -37.87 -7.75
C VAL A 14 45.19 -38.59 -9.09
N LYS A 15 45.04 -37.87 -10.21
CA LYS A 15 45.20 -38.46 -11.57
C LYS A 15 46.63 -38.93 -11.81
N THR A 16 47.63 -38.16 -11.41
CA THR A 16 49.05 -38.55 -11.54
C THR A 16 49.36 -39.77 -10.68
N ARG A 17 48.85 -39.80 -9.44
CA ARG A 17 48.97 -40.95 -8.53
C ARG A 17 48.33 -42.20 -9.14
N ASN A 18 47.08 -42.12 -9.60
CA ASN A 18 46.38 -43.27 -10.18
C ASN A 18 47.06 -43.80 -11.45
N LYS A 19 47.66 -42.92 -12.26
CA LYS A 19 48.48 -43.31 -13.41
C LYS A 19 49.76 -44.07 -13.00
N ALA A 20 50.41 -43.66 -11.90
CA ALA A 20 51.59 -44.35 -11.37
C ALA A 20 51.26 -45.75 -10.81
N PHE A 21 50.04 -45.96 -10.32
CA PHE A 21 49.56 -47.27 -9.85
C PHE A 21 48.88 -48.12 -10.95
N GLY A 22 48.97 -47.72 -12.23
CA GLY A 22 48.41 -48.50 -13.34
C GLY A 22 46.87 -48.52 -13.42
N ILE A 23 46.19 -47.69 -12.64
CA ILE A 23 44.72 -47.59 -12.63
C ILE A 23 44.30 -46.73 -13.82
N GLN A 24 43.78 -47.37 -14.87
CA GLN A 24 43.28 -46.67 -16.05
C GLN A 24 42.08 -45.79 -15.69
N SER A 25 42.15 -44.50 -16.01
CA SER A 25 41.01 -43.60 -15.90
C SER A 25 40.02 -43.88 -17.04
N PRO A 26 38.69 -43.75 -16.82
CA PRO A 26 37.70 -43.97 -17.88
C PRO A 26 38.02 -43.13 -19.11
N GLY A 27 37.95 -43.74 -20.30
CA GLY A 27 38.29 -43.12 -21.57
C GLY A 27 37.46 -41.88 -21.88
N ASN A 28 37.95 -41.05 -22.81
CA ASN A 28 37.33 -39.77 -23.18
C ASN A 28 35.86 -39.91 -23.66
N ASP A 29 35.45 -41.10 -24.08
CA ASP A 29 34.07 -41.41 -24.49
C ASP A 29 33.05 -41.37 -23.35
N ASP A 30 33.47 -41.57 -22.10
CA ASP A 30 32.57 -41.45 -20.93
C ASP A 30 32.24 -39.98 -20.59
N LYS A 31 32.99 -39.00 -21.11
CA LYS A 31 32.68 -37.56 -20.89
C LYS A 31 31.40 -37.12 -21.61
N GLN A 32 31.05 -37.78 -22.72
CA GLN A 32 29.83 -37.47 -23.46
C GLN A 32 28.59 -38.22 -22.91
N ARG A 33 28.78 -39.14 -21.97
CA ARG A 33 27.66 -39.89 -21.36
C ARG A 33 26.78 -39.00 -20.47
N ILE A 34 27.36 -37.94 -19.90
CA ILE A 34 26.68 -36.98 -19.00
C ILE A 34 25.94 -35.88 -19.78
N LEU A 35 26.42 -35.52 -20.97
CA LEU A 35 25.87 -34.44 -21.81
C LEU A 35 24.98 -34.95 -22.95
N ARG A 36 24.19 -36.01 -22.72
CA ARG A 36 23.11 -36.34 -23.66
C ARG A 36 22.03 -35.26 -23.54
N THR A 37 21.83 -34.49 -24.60
CA THR A 37 20.64 -33.64 -24.77
C THR A 37 19.41 -34.54 -24.66
N ARG A 38 18.76 -34.54 -23.49
CA ARG A 38 17.57 -35.36 -23.27
C ARG A 38 16.48 -34.92 -24.27
N PRO A 39 15.77 -35.86 -24.92
CA PRO A 39 14.66 -35.51 -25.80
C PRO A 39 13.61 -34.71 -25.02
N LYS A 40 13.06 -33.66 -25.65
CA LYS A 40 12.02 -32.82 -25.05
C LYS A 40 10.83 -33.72 -24.71
N THR A 41 10.57 -33.91 -23.43
CA THR A 41 9.43 -34.70 -22.94
C THR A 41 8.11 -34.02 -23.35
N ALA A 42 7.04 -34.79 -23.58
CA ALA A 42 5.71 -34.25 -23.88
C ALA A 42 5.27 -33.17 -22.87
N PHE A 43 5.55 -33.37 -21.58
CA PHE A 43 5.37 -32.39 -20.51
C PHE A 43 5.99 -31.01 -20.82
N MET A 44 7.27 -30.98 -21.23
CA MET A 44 7.96 -29.74 -21.56
C MET A 44 7.41 -29.06 -22.82
N ILE A 45 6.86 -29.84 -23.76
CA ILE A 45 6.26 -29.28 -24.98
C ILE A 45 4.96 -28.56 -24.61
N THR A 46 4.08 -29.22 -23.86
CA THR A 46 2.82 -28.64 -23.40
C THR A 46 3.04 -27.45 -22.46
N ALA A 47 3.99 -27.55 -21.51
CA ALA A 47 4.36 -26.43 -20.64
C ALA A 47 4.82 -25.20 -21.42
N LYS A 48 5.61 -25.40 -22.47
CA LYS A 48 6.07 -24.32 -23.35
C LYS A 48 4.96 -23.72 -24.18
N ASP A 49 4.04 -24.54 -24.68
CA ASP A 49 2.89 -24.05 -25.45
C ASP A 49 1.98 -23.17 -24.59
N ILE A 50 1.64 -23.63 -23.38
CA ILE A 50 0.85 -22.84 -22.42
C ILE A 50 1.58 -21.53 -22.08
N THR A 51 2.88 -21.59 -21.80
CA THR A 51 3.69 -20.38 -21.53
C THR A 51 3.69 -19.41 -22.72
N LEU A 52 3.74 -19.92 -23.95
CA LEU A 52 3.70 -19.11 -25.16
C LEU A 52 2.33 -18.44 -25.33
N GLN A 53 1.23 -19.14 -25.04
CA GLN A 53 -0.11 -18.55 -25.07
C GLN A 53 -0.26 -17.42 -24.04
N ILE A 54 0.22 -17.64 -22.81
CA ILE A 54 0.21 -16.60 -21.75
C ILE A 54 1.09 -15.40 -22.16
N THR A 55 2.23 -15.65 -22.82
CA THR A 55 3.13 -14.59 -23.29
C THR A 55 2.50 -13.78 -24.42
N ARG A 56 1.79 -14.42 -25.36
CA ARG A 56 1.03 -13.72 -26.40
C ARG A 56 -0.05 -12.83 -25.81
N LEU A 57 -0.77 -13.30 -24.78
CA LEU A 57 -1.74 -12.48 -24.06
C LEU A 57 -1.07 -11.27 -23.40
N ARG A 58 0.07 -11.45 -22.73
CA ARG A 58 0.83 -10.35 -22.12
C ARG A 58 1.20 -9.29 -23.16
N ASP A 59 1.78 -9.73 -24.28
CA ASP A 59 2.26 -8.81 -25.31
C ASP A 59 1.09 -8.06 -25.95
N PHE A 60 -0.03 -8.76 -26.22
CA PHE A 60 -1.29 -8.14 -26.66
C PHE A 60 -1.80 -7.07 -25.69
N LEU A 61 -1.83 -7.35 -24.38
CA LEU A 61 -2.25 -6.38 -23.36
C LEU A 61 -1.32 -5.16 -23.29
N LEU A 62 0.00 -5.37 -23.45
CA LEU A 62 0.98 -4.30 -23.44
C LEU A 62 0.92 -3.42 -24.70
N GLU A 63 0.68 -4.01 -25.87
CA GLU A 63 0.49 -3.27 -27.13
C GLU A 63 -0.72 -2.35 -27.07
N HIS A 64 -1.82 -2.81 -26.47
CA HIS A 64 -3.03 -2.01 -26.34
C HIS A 64 -3.02 -1.02 -25.18
N ARG A 65 -2.06 -1.11 -24.24
CA ARG A 65 -1.94 -0.23 -23.06
C ARG A 65 -1.95 1.27 -23.41
N GLU A 66 -1.25 1.66 -24.46
CA GLU A 66 -1.21 3.06 -24.94
C GLU A 66 -2.58 3.55 -25.44
N GLY A 67 -3.39 2.65 -26.02
CA GLY A 67 -4.77 2.93 -26.45
C GLY A 67 -5.74 3.14 -25.28
N TYR A 68 -5.42 2.55 -24.12
CA TYR A 68 -6.06 2.93 -22.86
C TYR A 68 -5.49 4.28 -22.43
N LEU A 69 -4.17 4.48 -22.33
CA LEU A 69 -3.56 5.71 -21.78
C LEU A 69 -3.77 7.02 -22.57
N SER A 70 -4.04 6.98 -23.88
CA SER A 70 -4.11 8.19 -24.71
C SER A 70 -5.27 9.12 -24.30
N PHE A 71 -4.90 10.28 -23.73
CA PHE A 71 -5.81 11.20 -23.04
C PHE A 71 -6.07 12.51 -23.82
N PHE A 72 -5.31 12.87 -24.87
CA PHE A 72 -5.34 14.26 -25.40
C PHE A 72 -4.88 14.49 -26.86
N ASN A 73 -5.05 13.55 -27.80
CA ASN A 73 -4.68 13.83 -29.21
C ASN A 73 -5.80 14.46 -30.06
N GLY A 74 -6.88 14.96 -29.45
CA GLY A 74 -7.91 15.72 -30.15
C GLY A 74 -7.46 17.13 -30.59
N THR A 75 -6.34 17.64 -30.07
CA THR A 75 -5.86 19.02 -30.35
C THR A 75 -4.48 19.06 -31.01
N SER A 76 -3.95 17.94 -31.50
CA SER A 76 -2.73 17.94 -32.30
C SER A 76 -2.95 17.07 -33.53
N GLY A 77 -2.93 17.71 -34.70
CA GLY A 77 -3.21 17.13 -36.01
C GLY A 77 -2.20 16.07 -36.48
N THR A 78 -2.03 15.00 -35.72
CA THR A 78 -1.34 13.79 -36.14
C THR A 78 -2.31 12.62 -35.94
N GLY A 79 -2.98 12.23 -37.03
CA GLY A 79 -4.04 11.23 -37.07
C GLY A 79 -3.58 9.81 -36.75
N LYS A 80 -3.30 9.52 -35.48
CA LYS A 80 -3.30 8.15 -34.94
C LYS A 80 -4.66 7.93 -34.30
N GLN A 81 -5.47 7.05 -34.90
CA GLN A 81 -6.82 6.71 -34.45
C GLN A 81 -6.84 6.41 -32.95
N THR A 82 -7.62 7.21 -32.23
CA THR A 82 -7.96 6.97 -30.82
C THR A 82 -8.90 5.76 -30.78
N MET A 83 -8.55 4.73 -30.03
CA MET A 83 -9.39 3.53 -29.87
C MET A 83 -10.79 3.92 -29.37
N THR A 84 -11.82 3.38 -30.00
CA THR A 84 -13.24 3.60 -29.63
C THR A 84 -13.62 2.80 -28.38
N GLU A 85 -14.76 3.11 -27.77
CA GLU A 85 -15.25 2.40 -26.58
C GLU A 85 -15.58 0.93 -26.90
N ASP A 86 -16.21 0.68 -28.05
CA ASP A 86 -16.53 -0.66 -28.54
C ASP A 86 -15.27 -1.52 -28.80
N GLU A 87 -14.21 -0.91 -29.32
CA GLU A 87 -12.92 -1.61 -29.52
C GLU A 87 -12.27 -2.00 -28.18
N ARG A 88 -12.39 -1.16 -27.14
CA ARG A 88 -11.91 -1.49 -25.79
C ARG A 88 -12.71 -2.64 -25.17
N ASP A 89 -14.02 -2.66 -25.37
CA ASP A 89 -14.89 -3.76 -24.90
C ASP A 89 -14.56 -5.09 -25.58
N GLN A 90 -14.28 -5.07 -26.88
CA GLN A 90 -13.85 -6.26 -27.61
C GLN A 90 -12.51 -6.79 -27.12
N ILE A 91 -11.57 -5.90 -26.78
CA ILE A 91 -10.25 -6.25 -26.24
C ILE A 91 -10.37 -6.84 -24.83
N ASP A 92 -11.13 -6.20 -23.94
CA ASP A 92 -11.36 -6.69 -22.58
C ASP A 92 -12.05 -8.08 -22.62
N THR A 93 -13.05 -8.23 -23.48
CA THR A 93 -13.77 -9.50 -23.66
C THR A 93 -12.87 -10.59 -24.24
N GLY A 94 -12.05 -10.24 -25.23
CA GLY A 94 -11.07 -11.15 -25.85
C GLY A 94 -10.00 -11.59 -24.86
N ALA A 95 -9.42 -10.65 -24.11
CA ALA A 95 -8.44 -10.91 -23.08
C ALA A 95 -9.00 -11.79 -21.96
N GLN A 96 -10.21 -11.49 -21.47
CA GLN A 96 -10.87 -12.30 -20.44
C GLN A 96 -11.14 -13.72 -20.93
N ARG A 97 -11.53 -13.89 -22.19
CA ARG A 97 -11.71 -15.23 -22.80
C ARG A 97 -10.40 -16.00 -22.83
N ILE A 98 -9.30 -15.38 -23.26
CA ILE A 98 -7.97 -16.01 -23.31
C ILE A 98 -7.47 -16.35 -21.90
N ILE A 99 -7.70 -15.47 -20.90
CA ILE A 99 -7.38 -15.74 -19.49
C ILE A 99 -8.11 -16.98 -18.99
N ASN A 100 -9.41 -17.08 -19.26
CA ASN A 100 -10.22 -18.22 -18.84
C ASN A 100 -9.73 -19.52 -19.51
N THR A 101 -9.40 -19.47 -20.81
CA THR A 101 -8.82 -20.60 -21.54
C THR A 101 -7.46 -20.99 -20.97
N CYS A 102 -6.55 -20.05 -20.71
CA CYS A 102 -5.23 -20.34 -20.13
C CYS A 102 -5.37 -20.93 -18.72
N SER A 103 -6.31 -20.42 -17.91
CA SER A 103 -6.61 -20.94 -16.57
C SER A 103 -7.13 -22.38 -16.65
N HIS A 104 -7.99 -22.68 -17.63
CA HIS A 104 -8.47 -24.03 -17.89
C HIS A 104 -7.32 -24.97 -18.30
N LEU A 105 -6.49 -24.54 -19.26
CA LEU A 105 -5.36 -25.32 -19.76
C LEU A 105 -4.33 -25.60 -18.66
N VAL A 106 -4.03 -24.65 -17.78
CA VAL A 106 -3.13 -24.87 -16.63
C VAL A 106 -3.75 -25.87 -15.64
N ARG A 107 -5.06 -25.80 -15.40
CA ARG A 107 -5.77 -26.73 -14.51
C ARG A 107 -5.80 -28.15 -15.09
N GLU A 108 -6.09 -28.30 -16.37
CA GLU A 108 -6.02 -29.60 -17.07
C GLU A 108 -4.59 -30.13 -17.07
N PHE A 109 -3.60 -29.29 -17.40
CA PHE A 109 -2.20 -29.66 -17.36
C PHE A 109 -1.75 -30.15 -15.97
N ARG A 110 -2.21 -29.52 -14.89
CA ARG A 110 -1.97 -30.00 -13.52
C ARG A 110 -2.63 -31.36 -13.27
N ASN A 111 -3.89 -31.52 -13.68
CA ASN A 111 -4.64 -32.75 -13.46
C ASN A 111 -4.10 -33.95 -14.25
N ASP A 112 -3.68 -33.73 -15.50
CA ASP A 112 -3.13 -34.78 -16.36
C ASP A 112 -1.79 -35.27 -15.81
N ASN A 113 -0.94 -34.36 -15.32
CA ASN A 113 0.36 -34.72 -14.79
C ASN A 113 0.32 -35.28 -13.36
N ARG A 114 -0.75 -35.02 -12.60
CA ARG A 114 -0.98 -35.63 -11.28
C ARG A 114 -1.15 -37.17 -11.37
N LYS A 115 -1.65 -37.67 -12.50
CA LYS A 115 -1.89 -39.10 -12.76
C LYS A 115 -0.67 -39.82 -13.34
N VAL A 116 0.37 -39.10 -13.75
CA VAL A 116 1.57 -39.69 -14.35
C VAL A 116 2.47 -40.30 -13.27
N SER A 117 2.80 -41.59 -13.43
CA SER A 117 3.78 -42.26 -12.57
C SER A 117 5.18 -41.73 -12.89
N ALA A 118 5.80 -41.06 -11.91
CA ALA A 118 7.11 -40.43 -12.04
C ALA A 118 7.91 -40.58 -10.73
N SER A 119 9.23 -40.49 -10.80
CA SER A 119 10.08 -40.46 -9.60
C SER A 119 9.79 -39.22 -8.75
N ALA A 120 10.07 -39.27 -7.45
CA ALA A 120 9.83 -38.15 -6.52
C ALA A 120 10.48 -36.84 -7.00
N GLN A 121 11.74 -36.90 -7.44
CA GLN A 121 12.46 -35.75 -8.00
C GLN A 121 11.81 -35.20 -9.28
N MET A 122 11.28 -36.07 -10.15
CA MET A 122 10.61 -35.63 -11.37
C MET A 122 9.24 -35.00 -11.05
N ARG A 123 8.56 -35.48 -10.02
CA ARG A 123 7.28 -34.92 -9.56
C ARG A 123 7.46 -33.52 -8.98
N GLU A 124 8.44 -33.33 -8.11
CA GLU A 124 8.81 -32.02 -7.57
C GLU A 124 9.18 -31.02 -8.69
N TYR A 125 9.94 -31.47 -9.69
CA TYR A 125 10.22 -30.66 -10.88
C TYR A 125 8.95 -30.30 -11.67
N MET A 126 8.04 -31.25 -11.89
CA MET A 126 6.79 -31.00 -12.61
C MET A 126 5.90 -30.00 -11.87
N ASP A 127 5.75 -30.17 -10.55
CA ASP A 127 4.94 -29.29 -9.69
C ASP A 127 5.52 -27.87 -9.69
N ALA A 128 6.84 -27.71 -9.51
CA ALA A 128 7.49 -26.40 -9.56
C ALA A 128 7.31 -25.69 -10.93
N VAL A 129 7.36 -26.43 -12.05
CA VAL A 129 7.11 -25.87 -13.37
C VAL A 129 5.66 -25.42 -13.53
N ILE A 130 4.69 -26.21 -13.06
CA ILE A 130 3.27 -25.86 -13.09
C ILE A 130 3.01 -24.60 -12.26
N ASP A 131 3.59 -24.52 -11.07
CA ASP A 131 3.43 -23.38 -10.17
C ASP A 131 4.03 -22.10 -10.76
N LEU A 132 5.19 -22.18 -11.42
CA LEU A 132 5.78 -21.05 -12.15
C LEU A 132 4.88 -20.55 -13.29
N ILE A 133 4.25 -21.47 -14.03
CA ILE A 133 3.31 -21.10 -15.11
C ILE A 133 2.05 -20.46 -14.52
N GLU A 134 1.52 -20.97 -13.41
CA GLU A 134 0.36 -20.40 -12.72
C GLU A 134 0.67 -19.00 -12.17
N MET A 135 1.82 -18.81 -11.54
CA MET A 135 2.30 -17.51 -11.08
C MET A 135 2.44 -16.52 -12.24
N TYR A 136 2.99 -16.97 -13.38
CA TYR A 136 3.12 -16.12 -14.56
C TYR A 136 1.76 -15.69 -15.12
N LEU A 137 0.79 -16.61 -15.21
CA LEU A 137 -0.59 -16.29 -15.58
C LEU A 137 -1.21 -15.25 -14.63
N LYS A 138 -1.07 -15.43 -13.31
CA LYS A 138 -1.55 -14.47 -12.30
C LYS A 138 -0.95 -13.08 -12.51
N SER A 139 0.34 -13.00 -12.82
CA SER A 139 1.00 -11.72 -13.14
C SER A 139 0.41 -11.06 -14.39
N VAL A 140 0.06 -11.81 -15.43
CA VAL A 140 -0.58 -11.26 -16.64
C VAL A 140 -2.03 -10.84 -16.37
N CYS A 141 -2.77 -11.60 -15.56
CA CYS A 141 -4.12 -11.23 -15.11
C CYS A 141 -4.12 -9.92 -14.31
N LYS A 142 -3.06 -9.65 -13.54
CA LYS A 142 -2.88 -8.38 -12.84
C LYS A 142 -2.78 -7.20 -13.81
N ILE A 143 -2.00 -7.34 -14.90
CA ILE A 143 -1.89 -6.31 -15.95
C ILE A 143 -3.27 -6.01 -16.56
N HIS A 144 -4.05 -7.04 -16.90
CA HIS A 144 -5.41 -6.87 -17.42
C HIS A 144 -6.34 -6.15 -16.42
N SER A 145 -6.28 -6.53 -15.14
CA SER A 145 -7.09 -5.91 -14.08
C SER A 145 -6.74 -4.44 -13.87
N GLU A 146 -5.45 -4.09 -13.97
CA GLU A 146 -4.98 -2.70 -13.91
C GLU A 146 -5.49 -1.88 -15.12
N LEU A 147 -5.45 -2.43 -16.34
CA LEU A 147 -6.00 -1.77 -17.53
C LEU A 147 -7.51 -1.49 -17.39
N LYS A 148 -8.26 -2.46 -16.85
CA LYS A 148 -9.69 -2.32 -16.57
C LYS A 148 -9.97 -1.29 -15.48
N ALA A 149 -9.18 -1.26 -14.42
CA ALA A 149 -9.30 -0.25 -13.35
C ALA A 149 -9.04 1.16 -13.89
N ILE A 150 -8.07 1.32 -14.79
CA ILE A 150 -7.80 2.57 -15.48
C ILE A 150 -9.01 3.01 -16.31
N ARG A 151 -9.72 2.10 -16.99
CA ARG A 151 -10.97 2.39 -17.72
C ARG A 151 -12.09 2.85 -16.79
N VAL A 152 -12.39 2.09 -15.74
CA VAL A 152 -13.47 2.43 -14.79
C VAL A 152 -13.23 3.79 -14.14
N LYS A 153 -11.99 4.08 -13.78
CA LYS A 153 -11.60 5.40 -13.26
C LYS A 153 -11.91 6.52 -14.27
N ARG A 154 -11.71 6.28 -15.57
CA ARG A 154 -12.04 7.25 -16.62
C ARG A 154 -13.52 7.44 -16.84
N ASP A 155 -14.33 6.39 -16.85
CA ASP A 155 -15.78 6.53 -17.02
C ASP A 155 -16.38 7.36 -15.87
N LEU A 156 -15.83 7.19 -14.67
CA LEU A 156 -16.17 8.03 -13.51
C LEU A 156 -15.73 9.48 -13.70
N ASP A 157 -14.54 9.74 -14.25
CA ASP A 157 -14.04 11.09 -14.50
C ASP A 157 -14.80 11.80 -15.66
N VAL A 158 -15.15 11.10 -16.73
CA VAL A 158 -15.99 11.62 -17.84
C VAL A 158 -17.41 11.92 -17.34
N LYS A 159 -18.03 11.02 -16.57
CA LYS A 159 -19.34 11.27 -15.96
C LYS A 159 -19.31 12.48 -15.02
N LYS A 160 -18.22 12.68 -14.28
CA LYS A 160 -18.02 13.88 -13.45
C LYS A 160 -17.89 15.16 -14.28
N LEU A 161 -17.19 15.11 -15.43
CA LEU A 161 -17.07 16.24 -16.36
C LEU A 161 -18.40 16.56 -17.05
N SER A 162 -19.16 15.56 -17.48
CA SER A 162 -20.51 15.76 -18.07
C SER A 162 -21.54 16.33 -17.09
N ARG A 163 -21.32 16.18 -15.78
CA ARG A 163 -22.14 16.80 -14.72
C ARG A 163 -21.77 18.25 -14.43
N LEU A 164 -20.67 18.76 -14.99
CA LEU A 164 -20.23 20.15 -14.86
C LEU A 164 -20.71 21.03 -16.03
N GLU A 165 -21.22 20.45 -17.12
CA GLU A 165 -21.98 21.20 -18.12
C GLU A 165 -23.47 21.15 -17.77
N MET A 166 -23.98 22.25 -17.22
CA MET A 166 -25.41 22.48 -17.01
C MET A 166 -25.76 23.92 -17.44
N PRO A 167 -27.05 24.16 -17.69
CA PRO A 167 -27.68 24.41 -18.98
C PRO A 167 -27.33 25.78 -19.60
N GLN A 168 -27.64 25.93 -20.89
CA GLN A 168 -27.70 27.21 -21.60
C GLN A 168 -28.55 28.23 -20.84
N ILE A 169 -27.93 29.03 -19.96
CA ILE A 169 -28.55 30.21 -19.38
C ILE A 169 -28.54 31.27 -20.48
N LYS A 170 -29.70 31.44 -21.13
CA LYS A 170 -29.98 32.64 -21.92
C LYS A 170 -29.78 33.85 -21.00
N SER A 171 -28.71 34.60 -21.23
CA SER A 171 -28.45 35.86 -20.57
C SER A 171 -29.53 36.87 -20.96
N ASN A 172 -30.44 37.20 -20.04
CA ASN A 172 -31.22 38.44 -20.09
C ASN A 172 -31.04 39.14 -18.75
N ILE A 173 -29.93 39.86 -18.61
CA ILE A 173 -29.80 40.94 -17.62
C ILE A 173 -29.95 42.25 -18.41
N PRO A 174 -31.04 43.00 -18.23
CA PRO A 174 -31.22 44.31 -18.86
C PRO A 174 -30.30 45.38 -18.26
N ASN A 175 -29.76 46.21 -19.15
CA ASN A 175 -28.85 47.33 -18.95
C ASN A 175 -29.47 48.46 -18.07
N PRO A 176 -28.75 49.09 -17.11
CA PRO A 176 -29.34 50.04 -16.16
C PRO A 176 -29.50 51.48 -16.67
N PHE A 177 -29.71 51.67 -17.98
CA PHE A 177 -30.06 52.96 -18.58
C PHE A 177 -31.29 52.77 -19.46
N ILE A 178 -32.47 53.11 -18.93
CA ILE A 178 -33.63 53.72 -19.60
C ILE A 178 -34.74 53.89 -18.54
N THR A 179 -35.19 55.12 -18.41
CA THR A 179 -36.39 55.56 -17.69
C THR A 179 -37.64 55.18 -18.49
N ASP A 180 -38.66 54.61 -17.86
CA ASP A 180 -40.04 55.14 -17.90
C ASP A 180 -41.05 54.20 -17.21
N LYS A 181 -41.69 54.78 -16.19
CA LYS A 181 -43.11 54.82 -15.83
C LYS A 181 -44.03 53.57 -15.85
N VAL A 182 -44.92 53.64 -14.86
CA VAL A 182 -46.35 53.24 -14.80
C VAL A 182 -46.66 51.94 -14.05
N ASP A 183 -47.12 52.17 -12.82
CA ASP A 183 -48.31 51.69 -12.12
C ASP A 183 -48.56 50.24 -11.71
N ASP A 184 -49.05 50.22 -10.47
CA ASP A 184 -50.20 49.50 -9.94
C ASP A 184 -50.00 48.16 -9.22
N LYS A 185 -49.97 48.33 -7.88
CA LYS A 185 -51.05 47.96 -6.93
C LYS A 185 -50.99 46.61 -6.21
N GLU A 186 -51.03 46.78 -4.88
CA GLU A 186 -51.96 46.14 -3.92
C GLU A 186 -51.74 44.65 -3.59
N THR A 187 -51.85 44.16 -2.36
CA THR A 187 -51.91 44.71 -0.98
C THR A 187 -51.84 43.47 -0.07
N GLU A 188 -51.13 43.61 1.06
CA GLU A 188 -51.54 43.22 2.42
C GLU A 188 -52.17 41.84 2.71
N GLU A 189 -51.62 41.13 3.70
CA GLU A 189 -52.16 41.08 5.08
C GLU A 189 -51.40 40.02 5.92
N GLU A 190 -50.69 40.49 6.95
CA GLU A 190 -50.41 39.83 8.24
C GLU A 190 -51.63 40.08 9.17
N PRO A 191 -51.74 39.64 10.46
CA PRO A 191 -50.78 38.96 11.35
C PRO A 191 -51.41 37.84 12.24
N ASP A 192 -50.62 37.17 13.11
CA ASP A 192 -50.58 37.46 14.56
C ASP A 192 -50.19 36.28 15.51
N THR A 193 -49.18 36.59 16.34
CA THR A 193 -48.91 36.27 17.76
C THR A 193 -48.90 34.83 18.35
N ALA A 194 -47.76 34.44 18.96
CA ALA A 194 -47.49 34.47 20.43
C ALA A 194 -46.46 33.44 20.96
N LYS A 195 -45.30 33.97 21.40
CA LYS A 195 -44.43 33.70 22.58
C LYS A 195 -44.63 32.44 23.46
N THR A 196 -43.53 31.85 23.95
CA THR A 196 -43.15 31.75 25.40
C THR A 196 -41.65 31.39 25.56
N LYS A 197 -41.04 31.90 26.63
CA LYS A 197 -39.62 31.95 27.03
C LYS A 197 -39.55 31.53 28.52
N MET A 198 -38.46 30.90 28.99
CA MET A 198 -37.75 31.12 30.29
C MET A 198 -37.03 29.87 30.87
N ASP A 199 -35.69 29.96 30.85
CA ASP A 199 -34.71 30.10 31.96
C ASP A 199 -34.57 29.14 33.18
N LEU A 200 -33.31 29.10 33.65
CA LEU A 200 -32.59 28.31 34.67
C LEU A 200 -32.87 28.69 36.15
N SER A 201 -32.53 27.79 37.09
CA SER A 201 -32.14 28.15 38.48
C SER A 201 -31.33 27.07 39.25
N ASP A 202 -30.20 27.55 39.79
CA ASP A 202 -29.20 27.19 40.83
C ASP A 202 -29.40 26.13 41.96
N ASN A 203 -28.20 25.71 42.44
CA ASN A 203 -27.70 25.55 43.83
C ASN A 203 -27.82 24.20 44.59
N GLU A 204 -26.69 23.57 44.96
CA GLU A 204 -26.02 23.72 46.27
C GLU A 204 -24.78 22.80 46.47
N VAL A 205 -23.86 23.27 47.30
CA VAL A 205 -22.57 22.69 47.69
C VAL A 205 -22.72 21.90 48.99
N ALA A 206 -22.11 20.72 49.11
CA ALA A 206 -21.81 20.12 50.42
C ALA A 206 -20.45 19.38 50.38
N VAL A 207 -19.51 19.92 51.15
CA VAL A 207 -18.25 19.30 51.56
C VAL A 207 -18.54 18.51 52.83
N VAL A 208 -18.26 17.20 52.87
CA VAL A 208 -18.08 16.44 54.13
C VAL A 208 -16.95 15.42 53.95
N SER A 209 -16.23 15.30 55.05
CA SER A 209 -14.93 14.74 55.40
C SER A 209 -14.69 13.24 55.22
N ASP A 210 -13.39 12.96 55.07
CA ASP A 210 -12.64 11.74 55.40
C ASP A 210 -13.12 11.04 56.69
N GLU A 211 -13.64 9.81 56.57
CA GLU A 211 -13.53 8.76 57.58
C GLU A 211 -13.37 7.39 56.88
N THR A 212 -12.33 6.68 57.27
CA THR A 212 -11.95 5.35 56.80
C THR A 212 -12.94 4.28 57.26
N GLU A 213 -13.88 3.88 56.40
CA GLU A 213 -14.63 2.62 56.60
C GLU A 213 -13.83 1.47 56.00
N GLN A 214 -13.18 0.70 56.87
CA GLN A 214 -12.63 -0.62 56.52
C GLN A 214 -13.81 -1.57 56.26
N LEU A 215 -13.94 -2.02 55.01
CA LEU A 215 -14.90 -3.05 54.60
C LEU A 215 -14.80 -4.28 55.52
N SER A 216 -15.92 -4.77 56.04
CA SER A 216 -15.93 -5.95 56.90
C SER A 216 -15.57 -7.22 56.11
N ALA A 217 -15.04 -8.24 56.79
CA ALA A 217 -14.64 -9.49 56.14
C ALA A 217 -15.82 -10.22 55.45
N GLU A 218 -17.05 -10.00 55.92
CA GLU A 218 -18.28 -10.55 55.32
C GLU A 218 -18.67 -9.79 54.05
N GLU A 219 -18.50 -8.46 54.01
CA GLU A 219 -18.72 -7.65 52.80
C GLU A 219 -17.66 -7.92 51.75
N LEU A 220 -16.39 -8.10 52.14
CA LEU A 220 -15.32 -8.47 51.21
C LEU A 220 -15.57 -9.86 50.59
N GLN A 221 -16.12 -10.80 51.36
CA GLN A 221 -16.46 -12.14 50.88
C GLN A 221 -17.72 -12.13 50.00
N MET A 222 -18.70 -11.27 50.29
CA MET A 222 -19.80 -11.01 49.37
C MET A 222 -19.30 -10.37 48.07
N PHE A 223 -18.39 -9.38 48.12
CA PHE A 223 -17.78 -8.77 46.94
C PHE A 223 -16.95 -9.75 46.12
N GLU A 224 -16.21 -10.67 46.76
CA GLU A 224 -15.52 -11.75 46.04
C GLU A 224 -16.49 -12.76 45.41
N SER A 225 -17.58 -13.08 46.11
CA SER A 225 -18.63 -13.94 45.56
C SER A 225 -19.32 -13.26 44.37
N GLU A 226 -19.66 -11.98 44.49
CA GLU A 226 -20.24 -11.17 43.41
C GLU A 226 -19.28 -11.02 42.24
N ASN A 227 -17.99 -10.76 42.49
CA ASN A 227 -16.98 -10.67 41.44
C ASN A 227 -16.78 -12.02 40.73
N ASN A 228 -16.80 -13.15 41.45
CA ASN A 228 -16.73 -14.47 40.82
C ASN A 228 -18.01 -14.79 40.04
N GLN A 229 -19.17 -14.35 40.53
CA GLN A 229 -20.44 -14.54 39.84
C GLN A 229 -20.51 -13.67 38.58
N LEU A 230 -20.09 -12.41 38.65
CA LEU A 230 -19.92 -11.52 37.51
C LEU A 230 -18.86 -12.04 36.53
N PHE A 231 -17.75 -12.61 36.99
CA PHE A 231 -16.74 -13.21 36.12
C PHE A 231 -17.28 -14.44 35.39
N ASN A 232 -18.09 -15.26 36.06
CA ASN A 232 -18.74 -16.41 35.45
C ASN A 232 -19.87 -16.00 34.49
N GLU A 233 -20.65 -14.98 34.82
CA GLU A 233 -21.63 -14.38 33.92
C GLU A 233 -20.96 -13.70 32.72
N LEU A 234 -19.81 -13.05 32.92
CA LEU A 234 -19.04 -12.43 31.85
C LEU A 234 -18.38 -13.49 30.97
N ASN A 235 -17.92 -14.62 31.53
CA ASN A 235 -17.43 -15.75 30.73
C ASN A 235 -18.56 -16.45 29.99
N ASN A 236 -19.73 -16.64 30.60
CA ASN A 236 -20.90 -17.20 29.94
C ASN A 236 -21.42 -16.26 28.84
N MET A 237 -21.52 -14.94 29.10
CA MET A 237 -21.84 -13.94 28.08
C MET A 237 -20.74 -13.86 27.02
N THR A 238 -19.47 -14.09 27.34
CA THR A 238 -18.38 -14.14 26.36
C THR A 238 -18.47 -15.41 25.50
N GLU A 239 -18.89 -16.54 26.06
CA GLU A 239 -19.17 -17.77 25.30
C GLU A 239 -20.44 -17.66 24.47
N GLU A 240 -21.49 -17.00 24.98
CA GLU A 240 -22.69 -16.69 24.23
C GLU A 240 -22.41 -15.67 23.12
N VAL A 241 -21.61 -14.62 23.38
CA VAL A 241 -21.12 -13.69 22.36
C VAL A 241 -20.24 -14.41 21.35
N LYS A 242 -19.35 -15.32 21.75
CA LYS A 242 -18.58 -16.16 20.81
C LYS A 242 -19.48 -17.08 19.99
N GLN A 243 -20.54 -17.64 20.57
CA GLN A 243 -21.51 -18.48 19.84
C GLN A 243 -22.40 -17.65 18.92
N ILE A 244 -22.80 -16.44 19.31
CA ILE A 244 -23.58 -15.49 18.51
C ILE A 244 -22.69 -14.91 17.38
N GLU A 245 -21.45 -14.54 17.66
CA GLU A 245 -20.44 -14.12 16.66
C GLU A 245 -20.08 -15.24 15.70
N SER A 246 -20.03 -16.49 16.18
CA SER A 246 -19.82 -17.68 15.34
C SER A 246 -21.03 -18.02 14.46
N LYS A 247 -22.25 -17.63 14.85
CA LYS A 247 -23.50 -18.04 14.20
C LYS A 247 -24.14 -16.94 13.34
N ASP A 248 -23.92 -15.66 13.66
CA ASP A 248 -24.45 -14.49 12.93
C ASP A 248 -23.36 -13.65 12.22
N LEU A 249 -22.08 -13.81 12.54
CA LEU A 249 -20.99 -13.02 11.93
C LEU A 249 -19.83 -13.84 11.32
N GLY A 250 -19.87 -15.17 11.41
CA GLY A 250 -18.98 -16.06 10.65
C GLY A 250 -17.48 -15.90 10.95
N TYR A 251 -17.12 -15.46 12.16
CA TYR A 251 -15.71 -15.37 12.56
C TYR A 251 -15.19 -16.72 13.06
N ALA A 252 -14.19 -17.27 12.36
CA ALA A 252 -13.38 -18.37 12.87
C ALA A 252 -12.02 -17.82 13.32
N PHE A 253 -11.75 -17.82 14.62
CA PHE A 253 -10.38 -17.70 15.14
C PHE A 253 -9.64 -19.00 14.86
N ASN A 254 -8.85 -19.05 13.79
CA ASN A 254 -7.91 -20.15 13.61
C ASN A 254 -6.81 -20.03 14.67
N SER A 255 -6.75 -20.99 15.59
CA SER A 255 -5.74 -21.08 16.64
C SER A 255 -4.37 -21.55 16.12
N GLY A 256 -4.01 -21.25 14.87
CA GLY A 256 -2.77 -21.68 14.22
C GLY A 256 -1.98 -20.49 13.68
N ASP A 257 -0.66 -20.66 13.54
CA ASP A 257 0.35 -19.71 13.02
C ASP A 257 0.12 -19.23 11.56
N GLU A 258 -1.12 -19.23 11.07
CA GLU A 258 -1.47 -18.72 9.74
C GLU A 258 -1.90 -17.25 9.81
N PRO A 259 -1.45 -16.40 8.87
CA PRO A 259 -1.85 -14.99 8.84
C PRO A 259 -3.37 -14.87 8.69
N PHE A 260 -3.98 -13.95 9.43
CA PHE A 260 -5.42 -13.73 9.42
C PHE A 260 -5.94 -13.53 7.99
N GLN A 261 -6.78 -14.46 7.53
CA GLN A 261 -7.42 -14.40 6.23
C GLN A 261 -8.87 -13.92 6.38
N PHE A 262 -9.14 -12.75 5.81
CA PHE A 262 -10.48 -12.15 5.79
C PHE A 262 -11.37 -12.83 4.73
N ASN A 263 -11.83 -14.05 5.00
CA ASN A 263 -12.79 -14.78 4.16
C ASN A 263 -14.04 -15.12 4.98
N ILE A 264 -14.85 -14.10 5.27
CA ILE A 264 -16.08 -14.23 6.08
C ILE A 264 -17.23 -14.83 5.23
N THR A 265 -17.26 -14.55 3.92
CA THR A 265 -18.32 -15.01 3.01
C THR A 265 -17.78 -15.34 1.62
N ALA A 266 -18.52 -16.16 0.86
CA ALA A 266 -18.23 -16.44 -0.55
C ALA A 266 -18.33 -15.19 -1.47
N GLN A 267 -18.74 -14.05 -0.92
CA GLN A 267 -18.86 -12.76 -1.61
C GLN A 267 -17.69 -11.85 -1.25
N HIS A 268 -16.72 -11.79 -2.17
CA HIS A 268 -15.50 -10.99 -2.06
C HIS A 268 -15.72 -9.50 -1.78
N GLN A 269 -16.85 -8.93 -2.23
CA GLN A 269 -17.17 -7.51 -2.04
C GLN A 269 -17.52 -7.15 -0.59
N GLU A 270 -18.21 -8.02 0.15
CA GLU A 270 -18.58 -7.75 1.55
C GLU A 270 -17.36 -7.87 2.48
N CYS A 271 -16.51 -8.87 2.23
CA CYS A 271 -15.23 -9.02 2.94
C CYS A 271 -14.33 -7.79 2.75
N GLN A 272 -14.27 -7.25 1.52
CA GLN A 272 -13.53 -6.03 1.23
C GLN A 272 -14.09 -4.81 1.97
N ALA A 273 -15.43 -4.64 2.01
CA ALA A 273 -16.06 -3.53 2.72
C ALA A 273 -15.81 -3.58 4.24
N HIS A 274 -15.83 -4.78 4.83
CA HIS A 274 -15.52 -4.97 6.25
C HIS A 274 -14.05 -4.70 6.56
N TYR A 275 -13.14 -5.14 5.68
CA TYR A 275 -11.71 -4.84 5.80
C TYR A 275 -11.43 -3.34 5.71
N GLU A 276 -12.16 -2.61 4.85
CA GLU A 276 -12.06 -1.15 4.76
C GLU A 276 -12.53 -0.46 6.05
N LYS A 277 -13.69 -0.85 6.59
CA LYS A 277 -14.18 -0.33 7.88
C LYS A 277 -13.19 -0.57 9.02
N LEU A 278 -12.63 -1.77 9.11
CA LEU A 278 -11.60 -2.10 10.10
C LEU A 278 -10.35 -1.23 9.90
N GLY A 279 -9.91 -1.07 8.65
CA GLY A 279 -8.77 -0.22 8.33
C GLY A 279 -8.97 1.25 8.66
N ASP A 280 -10.20 1.75 8.58
CA ASP A 280 -10.54 3.12 8.95
C ASP A 280 -10.57 3.28 10.48
N ALA A 281 -11.15 2.34 11.22
CA ALA A 281 -11.07 2.32 12.68
C ALA A 281 -9.62 2.26 13.19
N ILE A 282 -8.76 1.47 12.53
CA ILE A 282 -7.31 1.43 12.81
C ILE A 282 -6.66 2.79 12.55
N THR A 283 -7.09 3.49 11.50
CA THR A 283 -6.54 4.81 11.18
C THR A 283 -6.85 5.81 12.29
N ASP A 284 -8.09 5.85 12.77
CA ASP A 284 -8.50 6.70 13.87
C ASP A 284 -7.78 6.35 15.18
N TYR A 285 -7.61 5.06 15.45
CA TYR A 285 -6.87 4.60 16.61
C TYR A 285 -5.37 4.99 16.55
N VAL A 286 -4.73 4.84 15.39
CA VAL A 286 -3.32 5.28 15.21
C VAL A 286 -3.18 6.79 15.40
N TYR A 287 -4.13 7.59 14.92
CA TYR A 287 -4.14 9.03 15.19
C TYR A 287 -4.29 9.34 16.68
N HIS A 288 -5.21 8.66 17.37
CA HIS A 288 -5.36 8.79 18.82
C HIS A 288 -4.04 8.47 19.56
N LEU A 289 -3.34 7.39 19.17
CA LEU A 289 -2.04 7.05 19.76
C LEU A 289 -0.97 8.11 19.49
N LEU A 290 -0.92 8.66 18.28
CA LEU A 290 0.04 9.71 17.92
C LEU A 290 -0.19 10.98 18.74
N GLU A 291 -1.44 11.37 18.97
CA GLU A 291 -1.80 12.57 19.72
C GLU A 291 -1.63 12.38 21.23
N THR A 292 -2.00 11.22 21.78
CA THR A 292 -2.02 11.00 23.24
C THR A 292 -0.72 10.41 23.78
N GLN A 293 -0.17 9.38 23.14
CA GLN A 293 1.01 8.67 23.65
C GLN A 293 2.32 9.26 23.14
N VAL A 294 2.32 9.77 21.90
CA VAL A 294 3.54 10.32 21.26
C VAL A 294 3.53 11.85 21.23
N LEU A 295 2.41 12.48 21.64
CA LEU A 295 2.23 13.93 21.75
C LEU A 295 2.54 14.69 20.44
N MET A 296 2.17 14.10 19.32
CA MET A 296 2.28 14.71 18.00
C MET A 296 1.13 15.68 17.76
N THR A 297 1.39 16.78 17.06
CA THR A 297 0.39 17.79 16.73
C THR A 297 0.10 17.79 15.23
N LYS A 298 -1.17 17.96 14.84
CA LYS A 298 -1.57 18.13 13.44
C LYS A 298 -1.31 19.55 12.96
N LEU A 299 -0.66 19.71 11.80
CA LEU A 299 -0.58 20.98 11.08
C LEU A 299 -1.36 20.89 9.76
N PRO A 300 -2.25 21.85 9.46
CA PRO A 300 -3.18 21.76 8.33
C PRO A 300 -2.50 21.98 6.97
N ILE A 301 -3.07 21.39 5.93
CA ILE A 301 -2.69 21.56 4.53
C ILE A 301 -3.96 21.83 3.71
N PRO A 302 -4.14 23.04 3.16
CA PRO A 302 -3.26 24.21 3.25
C PRO A 302 -3.10 24.78 4.67
N LYS A 303 -1.98 25.48 4.92
CA LYS A 303 -1.76 26.18 6.19
C LYS A 303 -2.90 27.18 6.45
N GLY A 304 -3.52 27.08 7.62
CA GLY A 304 -4.64 27.94 8.04
C GLY A 304 -6.00 27.55 7.47
N ALA A 305 -6.09 26.47 6.68
CA ALA A 305 -7.38 25.94 6.25
C ALA A 305 -8.07 25.17 7.39
N MET A 306 -9.40 25.30 7.49
CA MET A 306 -10.23 24.44 8.36
C MET A 306 -10.48 23.07 7.71
N ASP A 307 -10.66 23.06 6.39
CA ASP A 307 -10.85 21.85 5.60
C ASP A 307 -9.59 21.57 4.76
N GLY A 308 -9.05 20.36 4.86
CA GLY A 308 -7.85 19.98 4.11
C GLY A 308 -7.24 18.67 4.58
N SER A 309 -6.00 18.47 4.16
CA SER A 309 -5.14 17.41 4.71
C SER A 309 -4.33 17.95 5.89
N PHE A 310 -3.42 17.16 6.44
CA PHE A 310 -2.54 17.57 7.50
C PHE A 310 -1.24 16.75 7.51
N ILE A 311 -0.30 17.18 8.34
CA ILE A 311 0.87 16.41 8.76
C ILE A 311 0.90 16.31 10.28
N PHE A 312 1.53 15.26 10.81
CA PHE A 312 1.90 15.26 12.22
C PHE A 312 3.31 15.80 12.40
N VAL A 313 3.51 16.61 13.44
CA VAL A 313 4.83 17.10 13.85
C VAL A 313 5.05 16.91 15.34
N SER A 314 6.30 16.72 15.73
CA SER A 314 6.69 16.69 17.13
C SER A 314 6.72 18.10 17.73
N LYS A 315 6.62 18.19 19.06
CA LYS A 315 6.82 19.45 19.79
C LYS A 315 8.17 20.08 19.43
N ASP A 316 8.16 21.40 19.21
CA ASP A 316 9.34 22.22 18.90
C ASP A 316 10.16 21.75 17.67
N TYR A 317 9.57 21.00 16.72
CA TYR A 317 10.27 20.46 15.54
C TYR A 317 11.06 21.53 14.76
N GLU A 318 10.56 22.77 14.70
CA GLU A 318 11.19 23.89 13.97
C GLU A 318 12.51 24.35 14.58
N LYS A 319 12.71 24.10 15.88
CA LYS A 319 13.91 24.52 16.63
C LYS A 319 14.98 23.45 16.65
N LYS A 320 14.67 22.21 16.27
CA LYS A 320 15.60 21.07 16.30
C LYS A 320 16.62 21.17 15.18
N ASN A 321 17.87 20.78 15.47
CA ASN A 321 18.95 20.74 14.46
C ASN A 321 18.84 19.55 13.50
N SER A 322 18.20 18.47 13.96
CA SER A 322 17.96 17.25 13.19
C SER A 322 16.47 17.02 13.03
N LEU A 323 16.04 16.64 11.83
CA LEU A 323 14.64 16.38 11.50
C LEU A 323 14.51 15.03 10.79
N VAL A 324 13.57 14.21 11.25
CA VAL A 324 13.19 12.95 10.61
C VAL A 324 11.86 13.15 9.90
N ILE A 325 11.80 12.80 8.62
CA ILE A 325 10.58 12.87 7.81
C ILE A 325 10.15 11.45 7.44
N LEU A 326 8.92 11.07 7.78
CA LEU A 326 8.34 9.75 7.50
C LEU A 326 7.32 9.86 6.36
N VAL A 327 7.46 9.02 5.33
CA VAL A 327 6.61 9.02 4.14
C VAL A 327 6.11 7.60 3.85
N HIS A 328 4.81 7.37 4.03
CA HIS A 328 4.20 6.06 3.80
C HIS A 328 4.05 5.74 2.30
N GLY A 329 3.65 4.49 2.00
CA GLY A 329 3.37 4.03 0.63
C GLY A 329 2.04 4.56 0.07
N SER A 330 1.67 4.09 -1.12
CA SER A 330 0.36 4.38 -1.72
C SER A 330 -0.75 3.48 -1.16
N GLY A 331 -2.01 3.78 -1.47
CA GLY A 331 -3.16 2.96 -1.11
C GLY A 331 -3.94 3.51 0.09
N ALA A 332 -4.50 2.60 0.90
CA ALA A 332 -5.39 2.95 2.00
C ALA A 332 -4.69 3.38 3.29
N VAL A 333 -3.35 3.27 3.35
CA VAL A 333 -2.57 3.75 4.50
C VAL A 333 -2.58 5.28 4.60
N ARG A 334 -2.45 5.79 5.82
CA ARG A 334 -2.40 7.21 6.16
C ARG A 334 -1.19 7.51 7.04
N ALA A 335 -0.99 8.79 7.38
CA ALA A 335 0.04 9.22 8.33
C ALA A 335 0.06 8.33 9.58
N GLY A 336 1.24 7.92 10.02
CA GLY A 336 1.40 7.01 11.15
C GLY A 336 1.44 5.53 10.77
N GLN A 337 1.14 5.14 9.52
CA GLN A 337 1.03 3.74 9.12
C GLN A 337 2.04 3.37 8.04
N TRP A 338 2.63 2.17 8.14
CA TRP A 338 3.36 1.53 7.06
C TRP A 338 2.48 0.58 6.26
N ALA A 339 1.72 -0.29 6.95
CA ALA A 339 0.84 -1.26 6.32
C ALA A 339 -0.32 -1.67 7.26
N ARG A 340 -1.56 -1.58 6.77
CA ARG A 340 -2.75 -2.04 7.53
C ARG A 340 -2.68 -3.55 7.85
N SER A 341 -2.21 -4.36 6.91
CA SER A 341 -2.09 -5.82 7.11
C SER A 341 -1.15 -6.18 8.25
N LEU A 342 -0.02 -5.48 8.41
CA LEU A 342 0.90 -5.71 9.52
C LEU A 342 0.30 -5.25 10.86
N ILE A 343 -0.48 -4.16 10.87
CA ILE A 343 -1.17 -3.73 12.10
C ILE A 343 -2.17 -4.79 12.56
N ILE A 344 -2.93 -5.37 11.63
CA ILE A 344 -3.97 -6.37 11.91
C ILE A 344 -3.36 -7.72 12.28
N ASN A 345 -2.38 -8.18 11.50
CA ASN A 345 -1.92 -9.56 11.55
C ASN A 345 -0.70 -9.76 12.46
N GLU A 346 0.08 -8.71 12.72
CA GLU A 346 1.30 -8.79 13.54
C GLU A 346 1.14 -7.98 14.82
N ASN A 347 1.28 -6.64 14.72
CA ASN A 347 1.10 -5.69 15.82
C ASN A 347 1.30 -4.25 15.33
N LEU A 348 0.97 -3.30 16.21
CA LEU A 348 1.17 -1.86 15.97
C LEU A 348 2.64 -1.49 15.72
N ASP A 349 3.60 -2.12 16.40
CA ASP A 349 5.00 -1.73 16.26
C ASP A 349 5.54 -2.05 14.85
N MET A 350 5.16 -3.19 14.29
CA MET A 350 5.58 -3.59 12.93
C MET A 350 4.83 -2.83 11.84
N GLY A 351 3.55 -2.54 12.07
CA GLY A 351 2.68 -1.91 11.06
C GLY A 351 2.63 -0.39 11.07
N THR A 352 3.12 0.26 12.13
CA THR A 352 3.06 1.73 12.29
C THR A 352 4.43 2.40 12.25
N GLN A 353 4.39 3.71 12.08
CA GLN A 353 5.53 4.62 12.15
C GLN A 353 5.94 4.95 13.59
N ILE A 354 5.13 4.56 14.60
CA ILE A 354 5.31 4.96 16.00
C ILE A 354 6.70 4.60 16.55
N PRO A 355 7.26 3.39 16.32
CA PRO A 355 8.60 3.08 16.81
C PRO A 355 9.69 3.98 16.24
N TYR A 356 9.56 4.38 14.96
CA TYR A 356 10.48 5.32 14.32
C TYR A 356 10.38 6.70 14.98
N ILE A 357 9.16 7.16 15.25
CA ILE A 357 8.91 8.43 15.93
C ILE A 357 9.52 8.41 17.33
N LYS A 358 9.20 7.40 18.16
CA LYS A 358 9.74 7.25 19.52
C LYS A 358 11.27 7.24 19.52
N LYS A 359 11.90 6.51 18.59
CA LYS A 359 13.36 6.44 18.46
C LYS A 359 13.99 7.77 18.05
N ALA A 360 13.34 8.53 17.17
CA ALA A 360 13.81 9.86 16.76
C ALA A 360 13.67 10.87 17.91
N LEU A 361 12.55 10.86 18.63
CA LEU A 361 12.33 11.72 19.80
C LEU A 361 13.34 11.43 20.92
N ALA A 362 13.65 10.16 21.18
CA ALA A 362 14.67 9.76 22.16
C ALA A 362 16.09 10.28 21.80
N LYS A 363 16.33 10.65 20.54
CA LYS A 363 17.57 11.26 20.06
C LYS A 363 17.51 12.80 19.98
N ASP A 364 16.46 13.40 20.51
CA ASP A 364 16.17 14.83 20.43
C ASP A 364 15.98 15.35 18.99
N TYR A 365 15.51 14.50 18.07
CA TYR A 365 15.22 14.91 16.71
C TYR A 365 13.80 15.45 16.60
N GLY A 366 13.61 16.45 15.74
CA GLY A 366 12.28 16.81 15.27
C GLY A 366 11.73 15.68 14.41
N VAL A 367 10.42 15.47 14.44
CA VAL A 367 9.77 14.45 13.61
C VAL A 367 8.62 15.08 12.85
N MET A 368 8.50 14.71 11.57
CA MET A 368 7.41 15.09 10.69
C MET A 368 6.88 13.85 9.96
N VAL A 369 5.58 13.65 9.96
CA VAL A 369 4.92 12.51 9.33
C VAL A 369 3.95 13.03 8.28
N LEU A 370 4.17 12.65 7.02
CA LEU A 370 3.37 13.12 5.89
C LEU A 370 2.11 12.26 5.73
N ASN A 371 1.03 12.87 5.26
CA ASN A 371 -0.23 12.20 4.93
C ASN A 371 -0.47 12.20 3.41
N THR A 372 0.46 11.64 2.65
CA THR A 372 0.52 11.83 1.19
C THR A 372 -0.67 11.25 0.42
N ASN A 373 -1.47 10.38 1.03
CA ASN A 373 -2.64 9.74 0.40
C ASN A 373 -3.96 10.46 0.68
N GLU A 374 -3.98 11.48 1.56
CA GLU A 374 -5.18 12.26 1.84
C GLU A 374 -5.29 13.41 0.83
N ASN A 375 -5.85 13.06 -0.33
CA ASN A 375 -5.89 13.96 -1.49
C ASN A 375 -7.28 14.47 -1.87
N TYR A 376 -8.32 14.00 -1.18
CA TYR A 376 -9.71 14.30 -1.47
C TYR A 376 -10.47 14.63 -0.18
N LEU A 377 -11.30 15.66 -0.24
CA LEU A 377 -12.29 15.97 0.80
C LEU A 377 -13.42 14.92 0.76
N PRO A 378 -14.25 14.82 1.82
CA PRO A 378 -15.40 13.91 1.86
C PRO A 378 -16.37 14.08 0.67
N ASN A 379 -16.48 15.29 0.12
CA ASN A 379 -17.29 15.59 -1.05
C ASN A 379 -16.64 15.17 -2.40
N GLY A 380 -15.49 14.49 -2.36
CA GLY A 380 -14.75 14.03 -3.53
C GLY A 380 -13.94 15.10 -4.26
N LYS A 381 -13.91 16.35 -3.76
CA LYS A 381 -13.09 17.43 -4.32
C LYS A 381 -11.63 17.24 -3.91
N LYS A 382 -10.72 17.45 -4.86
CA LYS A 382 -9.27 17.46 -4.60
C LYS A 382 -8.90 18.50 -3.56
N ILE A 383 -8.08 18.12 -2.59
CA ILE A 383 -7.54 19.02 -1.57
C ILE A 383 -6.47 19.90 -2.22
N LYS A 384 -6.61 21.22 -2.09
CA LYS A 384 -5.63 22.18 -2.59
C LYS A 384 -4.28 21.93 -1.91
N HIS A 385 -3.17 21.92 -2.67
CA HIS A 385 -1.83 21.64 -2.15
C HIS A 385 -1.61 20.21 -1.61
N SER A 386 -2.58 19.32 -1.80
CA SER A 386 -2.48 17.91 -1.48
C SER A 386 -3.25 17.08 -2.51
N SER A 387 -3.39 17.53 -3.77
CA SER A 387 -4.23 16.81 -4.74
C SER A 387 -3.54 15.56 -5.30
N THR A 388 -2.25 15.43 -5.04
CA THR A 388 -1.39 14.26 -5.28
C THR A 388 -0.39 14.12 -4.13
N ALA A 389 0.21 12.94 -4.00
CA ALA A 389 1.25 12.67 -3.01
C ALA A 389 2.48 13.59 -3.16
N GLU A 390 2.87 13.88 -4.39
CA GLU A 390 3.98 14.77 -4.73
C GLU A 390 3.64 16.22 -4.38
N GLU A 391 2.45 16.69 -4.74
CA GLU A 391 2.01 18.06 -4.38
C GLU A 391 1.97 18.26 -2.87
N HIS A 392 1.48 17.27 -2.11
CA HIS A 392 1.49 17.28 -0.65
C HIS A 392 2.91 17.47 -0.10
N ALA A 393 3.86 16.63 -0.54
CA ALA A 393 5.23 16.70 -0.05
C ALA A 393 5.94 18.00 -0.46
N LEU A 394 5.71 18.49 -1.68
CA LEU A 394 6.27 19.76 -2.15
C LEU A 394 5.75 20.94 -1.33
N TYR A 395 4.44 20.97 -1.05
CA TYR A 395 3.84 22.00 -0.22
C TYR A 395 4.34 21.94 1.23
N VAL A 396 4.44 20.74 1.80
CA VAL A 396 5.00 20.53 3.14
C VAL A 396 6.42 21.06 3.23
N TRP A 397 7.24 20.77 2.21
CA TRP A 397 8.62 21.24 2.19
C TRP A 397 8.71 22.76 2.15
N ASP A 398 7.99 23.39 1.22
CA ASP A 398 8.01 24.84 1.04
C ASP A 398 7.39 25.59 2.23
N THR A 399 6.35 25.03 2.85
CA THR A 399 5.56 25.72 3.88
C THR A 399 6.10 25.50 5.29
N TYR A 400 6.56 24.29 5.59
CA TYR A 400 6.95 23.85 6.93
C TYR A 400 8.44 23.55 7.03
N VAL A 401 9.00 22.67 6.17
CA VAL A 401 10.40 22.22 6.29
C VAL A 401 11.39 23.35 6.02
N SER A 402 11.12 24.24 5.07
CA SER A 402 11.94 25.41 4.72
C SER A 402 12.13 26.39 5.89
N LYS A 403 11.19 26.42 6.83
CA LYS A 403 11.18 27.32 7.99
C LYS A 403 11.85 26.73 9.23
N THR A 404 12.20 25.45 9.19
CA THR A 404 12.90 24.79 10.28
C THR A 404 14.38 25.20 10.32
N LYS A 405 14.99 25.16 11.52
CA LYS A 405 16.43 25.31 11.71
C LYS A 405 17.23 24.04 11.41
N ALA A 406 16.56 22.96 11.01
CA ALA A 406 17.19 21.67 10.86
C ALA A 406 18.19 21.68 9.70
N GLU A 407 19.45 21.41 10.00
CA GLU A 407 20.54 21.27 9.02
C GLU A 407 20.77 19.80 8.62
N ASN A 408 20.28 18.87 9.45
CA ASN A 408 20.47 17.43 9.30
C ASN A 408 19.11 16.72 9.16
N ILE A 409 18.66 16.56 7.92
CA ILE A 409 17.38 15.91 7.61
C ILE A 409 17.62 14.45 7.19
N ALA A 410 16.88 13.54 7.81
CA ALA A 410 16.79 12.14 7.41
C ALA A 410 15.36 11.83 6.93
N ILE A 411 15.24 11.08 5.83
CA ILE A 411 13.93 10.69 5.27
C ILE A 411 13.81 9.17 5.32
N ILE A 412 12.70 8.66 5.85
CA ILE A 412 12.33 7.24 5.77
C ILE A 412 11.08 7.14 4.92
N ALA A 413 11.17 6.40 3.82
CA ALA A 413 10.14 6.35 2.81
C ALA A 413 9.84 4.93 2.35
N HIS A 414 8.57 4.52 2.47
CA HIS A 414 8.12 3.19 2.10
C HIS A 414 7.45 3.17 0.73
N SER A 415 7.75 2.15 -0.10
CA SER A 415 7.07 1.92 -1.38
C SER A 415 7.02 3.19 -2.25
N TYR A 416 5.81 3.66 -2.59
CA TYR A 416 5.57 4.89 -3.37
C TYR A 416 6.11 6.16 -2.70
N GLY A 417 6.26 6.18 -1.37
CA GLY A 417 6.90 7.29 -0.65
C GLY A 417 8.31 7.59 -1.16
N GLY A 418 9.00 6.62 -1.77
CA GLY A 418 10.28 6.91 -2.43
C GLY A 418 10.16 7.66 -3.75
N VAL A 419 9.08 7.44 -4.54
CA VAL A 419 8.78 8.27 -5.73
C VAL A 419 8.56 9.72 -5.30
N VAL A 420 7.81 9.91 -4.21
CA VAL A 420 7.57 11.23 -3.60
C VAL A 420 8.90 11.87 -3.18
N THR A 421 9.78 11.11 -2.52
CA THR A 421 11.09 11.58 -2.05
C THR A 421 12.02 11.96 -3.20
N VAL A 422 12.09 11.16 -4.26
CA VAL A 422 12.91 11.47 -5.44
C VAL A 422 12.38 12.70 -6.19
N THR A 423 11.05 12.82 -6.30
CA THR A 423 10.41 14.02 -6.86
C THR A 423 10.75 15.27 -6.04
N LEU A 424 10.71 15.16 -4.72
CA LEU A 424 11.08 16.23 -3.80
C LEU A 424 12.54 16.65 -3.97
N ALA A 425 13.45 15.68 -4.09
CA ALA A 425 14.86 15.93 -4.34
C ALA A 425 15.11 16.65 -5.68
N ASP A 426 14.36 16.33 -6.73
CA ASP A 426 14.50 16.97 -8.05
C ASP A 426 13.88 18.38 -8.10
N LYS A 427 12.78 18.62 -7.41
CA LYS A 427 12.15 19.95 -7.38
C LYS A 427 12.82 20.91 -6.40
N MET A 428 13.30 20.41 -5.25
CA MET A 428 13.91 21.23 -4.18
C MET A 428 15.44 21.14 -4.14
N LYS A 429 16.10 20.89 -5.28
CA LYS A 429 17.54 20.54 -5.41
C LYS A 429 18.49 21.25 -4.46
N LYS A 430 18.41 22.59 -4.39
CA LYS A 430 19.35 23.41 -3.59
C LYS A 430 19.20 23.15 -2.09
N ASP A 431 17.98 23.33 -1.58
CA ASP A 431 17.71 23.22 -0.15
C ASP A 431 17.75 21.75 0.31
N PHE A 432 17.16 20.85 -0.48
CA PHE A 432 17.20 19.41 -0.25
C PHE A 432 18.64 18.89 -0.23
N GLY A 433 19.43 19.21 -1.25
CA GLY A 433 20.83 18.75 -1.33
C GLY A 433 21.72 19.30 -0.21
N LYS A 434 21.39 20.49 0.32
CA LYS A 434 22.12 21.08 1.45
C LYS A 434 21.79 20.38 2.77
N ARG A 435 20.52 20.05 3.02
CA ARG A 435 20.03 19.68 4.36
C ARG A 435 19.75 18.18 4.53
N VAL A 436 19.45 17.44 3.47
CA VAL A 436 19.19 15.99 3.56
C VAL A 436 20.51 15.23 3.58
N LYS A 437 20.72 14.44 4.64
CA LYS A 437 21.96 13.70 4.90
C LYS A 437 21.82 12.19 4.76
N ALA A 438 20.59 11.67 4.89
CA ALA A 438 20.32 10.24 4.80
C ALA A 438 18.90 9.97 4.29
N ILE A 439 18.74 8.95 3.46
CA ILE A 439 17.45 8.48 2.98
C ILE A 439 17.39 6.96 3.11
N ALA A 440 16.44 6.47 3.89
CA ALA A 440 16.14 5.05 4.00
C ALA A 440 14.87 4.72 3.24
N PHE A 441 15.02 3.98 2.14
CA PHE A 441 13.90 3.44 1.39
C PHE A 441 13.60 2.02 1.87
N THR A 442 12.33 1.71 2.06
CA THR A 442 11.86 0.36 2.38
C THR A 442 10.95 -0.11 1.26
N ASP A 443 11.36 -1.15 0.54
CA ASP A 443 10.71 -1.72 -0.64
C ASP A 443 10.22 -0.66 -1.64
N SER A 444 11.07 0.33 -1.91
CA SER A 444 10.64 1.49 -2.68
C SER A 444 10.60 1.23 -4.19
N VAL A 445 9.55 1.78 -4.81
CA VAL A 445 9.31 1.76 -6.26
C VAL A 445 9.79 3.04 -6.97
N HIS A 446 10.73 3.77 -6.39
CA HIS A 446 11.23 5.04 -6.94
C HIS A 446 11.89 4.92 -8.33
N GLY A 447 12.34 3.71 -8.72
CA GLY A 447 12.82 3.44 -10.07
C GLY A 447 11.75 3.63 -11.17
N TYR A 448 10.46 3.68 -10.80
CA TYR A 448 9.36 4.03 -11.71
C TYR A 448 9.11 5.53 -11.80
N SER A 449 9.85 6.35 -11.05
CA SER A 449 9.79 7.80 -11.23
C SER A 449 10.40 8.19 -12.58
N ASN A 450 9.83 9.19 -13.25
CA ASN A 450 10.40 9.76 -14.47
C ASN A 450 11.64 10.64 -14.19
N THR A 451 12.17 10.59 -12.97
CA THR A 451 13.20 11.48 -12.47
C THR A 451 14.54 10.76 -12.39
N LYS A 452 15.56 11.31 -13.04
CA LYS A 452 16.92 10.78 -12.95
C LYS A 452 17.47 10.97 -11.55
N ILE A 453 17.88 9.88 -10.92
CA ILE A 453 18.51 9.87 -9.59
C ILE A 453 19.92 10.45 -9.70
N ALA A 454 20.15 11.57 -9.01
CA ALA A 454 21.47 12.21 -8.96
C ALA A 454 22.45 11.34 -8.16
N ASP A 455 23.74 11.35 -8.53
CA ASP A 455 24.75 10.53 -7.84
C ASP A 455 24.92 10.92 -6.37
N SER A 456 24.73 12.21 -6.03
CA SER A 456 24.69 12.67 -4.64
C SER A 456 23.56 12.00 -3.84
N LEU A 457 22.41 11.76 -4.47
CA LEU A 457 21.29 11.07 -3.83
C LEU A 457 21.62 9.59 -3.60
N LYS A 458 22.27 8.93 -4.57
CA LYS A 458 22.71 7.52 -4.43
C LYS A 458 23.68 7.32 -3.27
N GLN A 459 24.56 8.29 -3.02
CA GLN A 459 25.54 8.21 -1.93
C GLN A 459 24.86 8.20 -0.55
N ILE A 460 23.82 9.03 -0.37
CA ILE A 460 23.12 9.20 0.91
C ILE A 460 21.89 8.30 1.09
N SER A 461 21.57 7.45 0.10
CA SER A 461 20.36 6.62 0.11
C SER A 461 20.65 5.13 0.09
N ARG A 462 19.77 4.34 0.71
CA ARG A 462 19.77 2.86 0.66
C ARG A 462 18.34 2.37 0.52
N ASN A 463 18.13 1.33 -0.27
CA ASN A 463 16.82 0.69 -0.45
C ASN A 463 16.85 -0.74 0.09
N TRP A 464 16.16 -0.98 1.21
CA TRP A 464 15.96 -2.30 1.78
C TRP A 464 14.84 -3.00 1.01
N ILE A 465 15.20 -4.03 0.24
CA ILE A 465 14.25 -4.83 -0.54
C ILE A 465 14.01 -6.19 0.14
N SER A 466 12.82 -6.73 -0.06
CA SER A 466 12.44 -8.04 0.47
C SER A 466 13.36 -9.13 -0.07
N SER A 467 14.01 -9.84 0.85
CA SER A 467 15.00 -10.88 0.55
C SER A 467 15.31 -11.69 1.80
N THR A 468 15.47 -12.99 1.64
CA THR A 468 15.83 -13.94 2.70
C THR A 468 17.31 -13.88 3.10
N SER A 469 18.13 -13.12 2.37
CA SER A 469 19.54 -12.90 2.75
C SER A 469 19.62 -12.08 4.04
N PRO A 470 20.67 -12.23 4.87
CA PRO A 470 20.81 -11.45 6.11
C PRO A 470 20.64 -9.94 5.88
N LEU A 471 20.09 -9.24 6.88
CA LEU A 471 19.92 -7.79 6.84
C LEU A 471 21.22 -7.09 6.39
N ASP A 472 21.06 -6.07 5.55
CA ASP A 472 22.15 -5.26 4.97
C ASP A 472 23.04 -5.97 3.95
N THR A 473 22.74 -7.23 3.58
CA THR A 473 23.44 -7.91 2.49
C THR A 473 23.27 -7.13 1.18
N PRO A 474 24.35 -6.71 0.49
CA PRO A 474 24.25 -6.01 -0.78
C PRO A 474 23.51 -6.83 -1.84
N MET A 475 22.55 -6.20 -2.51
CA MET A 475 21.74 -6.82 -3.56
C MET A 475 22.14 -6.28 -4.93
N LYS A 476 21.80 -7.02 -5.99
CA LYS A 476 22.03 -6.57 -7.37
C LYS A 476 21.32 -5.24 -7.60
N THR A 477 22.12 -4.20 -7.86
CA THR A 477 21.65 -2.83 -8.03
C THR A 477 22.01 -2.33 -9.43
N PRO A 478 21.05 -1.83 -10.22
CA PRO A 478 21.34 -1.14 -11.48
C PRO A 478 22.12 0.16 -11.24
N ASP A 479 23.07 0.52 -12.12
CA ASP A 479 23.92 1.72 -11.97
C ASP A 479 23.13 3.04 -11.88
N PHE A 480 21.93 3.08 -12.47
CA PHE A 480 21.05 4.24 -12.44
C PHE A 480 20.23 4.35 -11.16
N ASP A 481 20.26 3.34 -10.29
CA ASP A 481 19.43 3.22 -9.10
C ASP A 481 20.22 3.46 -7.80
N VAL A 482 19.53 3.54 -6.67
CA VAL A 482 20.16 3.64 -5.35
C VAL A 482 20.63 2.25 -4.87
N PRO A 483 21.73 2.15 -4.08
CA PRO A 483 22.20 0.86 -3.57
C PRO A 483 21.11 0.09 -2.83
N ARG A 484 20.85 -1.13 -3.31
CA ARG A 484 19.86 -2.04 -2.74
C ARG A 484 20.53 -2.99 -1.76
N VAL A 485 19.89 -3.21 -0.63
CA VAL A 485 20.33 -4.12 0.42
C VAL A 485 19.17 -5.01 0.85
N SER A 486 19.47 -6.18 1.40
CA SER A 486 18.47 -7.11 1.88
C SER A 486 17.80 -6.59 3.15
N ALA A 487 16.47 -6.72 3.23
CA ALA A 487 15.70 -6.48 4.45
C ALA A 487 15.78 -7.64 5.46
N GLY A 488 16.28 -8.82 5.07
CA GLY A 488 16.33 -9.99 5.96
C GLY A 488 14.96 -10.58 6.28
N THR A 489 14.00 -10.41 5.38
CA THR A 489 12.61 -10.85 5.54
C THR A 489 12.30 -12.08 4.70
N ILE A 490 11.55 -13.02 5.28
CA ILE A 490 11.00 -14.17 4.56
C ILE A 490 9.79 -13.65 3.77
N VAL A 491 9.83 -13.79 2.44
CA VAL A 491 8.67 -13.52 1.59
C VAL A 491 7.75 -14.72 1.73
N PHE A 492 6.62 -14.55 2.41
CA PHE A 492 5.54 -15.53 2.46
C PHE A 492 4.62 -15.39 1.24
#